data_AF-A0A0F9FYN1-F1
#
_entry.id   AF-A0A0F9FYN1-F1
#
_cell.length_a   1.000
_cell.length_b   1.000
_cell.length_c   1.000
_cell.angle_alpha   90.00
_cell.angle_beta   90.00
_cell.angle_gamma   90.00
#
_symmetry.space_group_name_H-M   'P 1'
#
loop_
_entity.id
_entity.type
_entity.pdbx_description
1 polymer ?
#
loop_
_entity_poly.entity_id
_entity_poly.type
_entity_poly.pdbx_seq_one_letter_code
_entity_poly.pdbx_strand_id
1 'polypeptide(L)' 'MPRIEKMYAFVAEDSGPDDEGIVAMQVGDVMIPMVGADMARVESLRPIARAISRRTRKEIKLIHFTQREDLGAVR' A
#
# COMPACT_ATOMS: atom_id res chain seq x y z
N MET A 1 20.10 3.41 -3.67
CA MET A 1 18.65 3.33 -3.96
C MET A 1 18.28 4.57 -4.76
N PRO A 2 17.60 4.42 -5.91
CA PRO A 2 17.24 5.56 -6.76
C PRO A 2 16.15 6.43 -6.13
N ARG A 3 15.99 7.66 -6.64
CA ARG A 3 14.88 8.57 -6.29
C ARG A 3 13.54 7.88 -6.60
N ILE A 4 12.58 8.01 -5.69
CA ILE A 4 11.23 7.48 -5.89
C ILE A 4 10.48 8.41 -6.86
N GLU A 5 10.13 7.91 -8.03
CA GLU A 5 9.33 8.65 -9.03
C GLU A 5 7.88 8.17 -9.12
N LYS A 6 7.59 7.00 -8.55
CA LYS A 6 6.27 6.36 -8.56
C LYS A 6 6.04 5.58 -7.28
N MET A 7 4.78 5.37 -6.93
CA MET A 7 4.41 4.61 -5.75
C MET A 7 3.26 3.66 -6.07
N TYR A 8 3.31 2.49 -5.46
CA TYR A 8 2.25 1.51 -5.48
C TYR A 8 1.77 1.27 -4.05
N ALA A 9 0.46 1.19 -3.86
CA ALA A 9 -0.14 0.94 -2.56
C ALA A 9 -1.23 -0.12 -2.67
N PHE A 10 -1.28 -1.02 -1.70
CA PHE A 10 -2.43 -1.89 -1.50
C PHE A 10 -3.48 -1.13 -0.70
N VAL A 11 -4.69 -1.01 -1.24
CA VAL A 11 -5.80 -0.26 -0.61
C VAL A 11 -7.01 -1.16 -0.45
N ALA A 12 -7.79 -0.92 0.60
CA ALA A 12 -9.07 -1.57 0.83
C ALA A 12 -10.14 -0.50 1.07
N GLU A 13 -11.37 -0.80 0.64
CA GLU A 13 -12.54 -0.01 1.02
C GLU A 13 -12.77 -0.11 2.53
N ASP A 14 -13.09 1.01 3.18
CA ASP A 14 -13.40 1.04 4.60
C ASP A 14 -14.91 1.19 4.86
N SER A 15 -15.46 2.39 4.74
CA SER A 15 -16.88 2.68 5.05
C SER A 15 -17.76 2.91 3.82
N GLY A 16 -17.20 2.91 2.61
CA GLY A 16 -17.92 3.11 1.35
C GLY A 16 -16.99 3.37 0.17
N PRO A 17 -17.52 3.54 -1.07
CA PRO A 17 -16.72 3.56 -2.30
C PRO A 17 -15.73 4.73 -2.40
N ASP A 18 -15.97 5.82 -1.67
CA ASP A 18 -15.10 7.00 -1.61
C ASP A 18 -14.20 7.02 -0.35
N ASP A 19 -14.19 5.93 0.42
CA ASP A 19 -13.41 5.79 1.66
C ASP A 19 -12.44 4.60 1.53
N GLU A 20 -11.18 4.90 1.19
CA GLU A 20 -10.12 3.91 1.02
C GLU A 20 -8.99 4.11 2.03
N GLY A 21 -8.51 2.99 2.59
CA GLY A 21 -7.36 2.95 3.49
C GLY A 21 -6.18 2.16 2.92
N ILE A 22 -4.96 2.59 3.25
CA ILE A 22 -3.75 1.81 2.93
C ILE A 22 -3.71 0.56 3.82
N VAL A 23 -3.63 -0.61 3.20
CA VAL A 23 -3.49 -1.88 3.89
C VAL A 23 -2.12 -1.95 4.56
N ALA A 24 -2.10 -2.35 5.83
CA ALA A 24 -0.87 -2.57 6.59
C ALA A 24 -0.72 -4.05 6.99
N MET A 25 0.52 -4.49 7.09
CA MET A 25 0.89 -5.79 7.65
C MET A 25 1.51 -5.59 9.04
N GLN A 26 1.27 -6.53 9.94
CA GLN A 26 1.90 -6.53 11.26
C GLN A 26 3.22 -7.33 11.20
N VAL A 27 4.31 -6.73 11.66
CA VAL A 27 5.62 -7.37 11.82
C VAL A 27 6.08 -7.14 13.26
N GLY A 28 5.98 -8.19 14.08
CA GLY A 28 6.12 -8.05 15.54
C GLY A 28 5.04 -7.11 16.08
N ASP A 29 5.48 -6.08 16.81
CA ASP A 29 4.58 -5.07 17.39
C ASP A 29 4.40 -3.83 16.49
N VAL A 30 4.92 -3.86 15.26
CA VAL A 30 4.89 -2.72 14.34
C VAL A 30 3.93 -2.98 13.19
N MET A 31 3.07 -2.00 12.91
CA MET A 31 2.25 -1.96 11.69
C MET A 31 3.03 -1.28 10.57
N ILE A 32 3.22 -2.01 9.47
CA ILE A 32 3.96 -1.53 8.30
C ILE A 32 2.98 -1.37 7.13
N PRO A 33 2.80 -0.15 6.59
CA PRO A 33 1.97 0.04 5.41
C PRO A 33 2.54 -0.69 4.21
N MET A 34 1.68 -1.34 3.43
CA MET A 34 2.07 -2.09 2.25
C MET A 34 2.18 -1.17 1.04
N VAL A 35 3.29 -0.43 0.98
CA VAL A 35 3.64 0.48 -0.12
C VAL A 35 4.97 0.08 -0.76
N GLY A 36 5.15 0.39 -2.03
CA GLY A 36 6.39 0.12 -2.75
C GLY A 36 6.68 1.14 -3.86
N ALA A 37 7.96 1.39 -4.12
CA ALA A 37 8.40 2.24 -5.23
C ALA A 37 8.85 1.43 -6.48
N ASP A 38 8.91 0.11 -6.34
CA ASP A 38 9.39 -0.81 -7.37
C ASP A 38 8.50 -2.06 -7.44
N MET A 39 8.19 -2.51 -8.66
CA MET A 39 7.24 -3.59 -8.88
C MET A 39 7.75 -4.94 -8.37
N ALA A 40 9.06 -5.21 -8.39
CA ALA A 40 9.57 -6.49 -7.88
C ALA A 40 9.27 -6.66 -6.38
N ARG A 41 9.37 -5.57 -5.62
CA ARG A 41 8.97 -5.57 -4.19
C ARG A 41 7.45 -5.65 -4.01
N VAL A 42 6.69 -4.92 -4.81
CA VAL A 42 5.21 -4.97 -4.75
C VAL A 42 4.69 -6.37 -5.01
N GLU A 43 5.27 -7.08 -5.98
CA GLU A 43 4.92 -8.48 -6.28
C GLU A 43 5.16 -9.40 -5.07
N SER A 44 6.25 -9.20 -4.32
CA SER A 44 6.51 -9.98 -3.09
C SER A 44 5.48 -9.74 -1.98
N LEU A 45 4.77 -8.61 -1.99
CA LEU A 45 3.73 -8.28 -1.03
C LEU A 45 2.35 -8.86 -1.40
N ARG A 46 2.15 -9.26 -2.67
CA ARG A 46 0.84 -9.78 -3.13
C ARG A 46 0.34 -11.00 -2.35
N PRO A 47 1.15 -12.00 -1.99
CA PRO A 47 0.68 -13.13 -1.19
C PRO A 47 0.11 -12.69 0.17
N ILE A 48 0.75 -11.70 0.80
CA ILE A 48 0.32 -11.13 2.08
C ILE A 48 -1.00 -10.39 1.90
N ALA A 49 -1.11 -9.55 0.87
CA ALA A 49 -2.35 -8.84 0.56
C ALA A 49 -3.52 -9.82 0.31
N ARG A 50 -3.28 -10.91 -0.46
CA ARG A 50 -4.29 -11.96 -0.66
C ARG A 50 -4.73 -12.62 0.65
N ALA A 51 -3.78 -12.90 1.55
CA ALA A 51 -4.10 -13.49 2.85
C ALA A 51 -4.94 -12.54 3.72
N ILE A 52 -4.61 -11.25 3.73
CA ILE A 52 -5.37 -10.21 4.45
C ILE A 52 -6.77 -10.11 3.87
N SER A 53 -6.92 -9.98 2.54
CA SER A 53 -8.21 -9.90 1.86
C SER A 53 -9.13 -11.07 2.24
N ARG A 54 -8.60 -12.31 2.26
CA ARG A 54 -9.36 -13.50 2.67
C ARG A 54 -9.78 -13.45 4.13
N ARG A 55 -8.90 -13.02 5.03
CA ARG A 55 -9.16 -12.95 6.48
C ARG A 55 -10.19 -11.87 6.81
N THR A 56 -10.11 -10.71 6.17
CA THR A 56 -11.01 -9.57 6.43
C THR A 56 -12.27 -9.59 5.58
N ARG A 57 -12.31 -10.44 4.54
CA ARG A 57 -13.35 -10.46 3.50
C ARG A 57 -13.49 -9.13 2.76
N LYS A 58 -12.45 -8.30 2.77
CA LYS A 58 -12.40 -7.04 2.03
C LYS A 58 -11.68 -7.25 0.70
N GLU A 59 -12.18 -6.61 -0.35
CA GLU A 59 -11.42 -6.49 -1.60
C GLU A 59 -10.19 -5.61 -1.37
N ILE A 60 -9.04 -6.04 -1.89
CA ILE A 60 -7.80 -5.27 -1.83
C ILE A 60 -7.35 -4.97 -3.25
N LYS A 61 -7.27 -3.69 -3.58
CA LYS A 61 -6.81 -3.17 -4.87
C LYS A 61 -5.33 -2.81 -4.78
N LEU A 62 -4.63 -2.89 -5.91
CA LEU A 62 -3.28 -2.36 -6.05
C LEU A 62 -3.34 -1.10 -6.92
N ILE A 63 -3.03 0.04 -6.34
CA ILE A 63 -3.09 1.35 -7.01
C ILE A 63 -1.68 1.81 -7.37
N HIS A 64 -1.54 2.48 -8.51
CA HIS A 64 -0.29 3.07 -8.99
C HIS A 64 -0.43 4.59 -9.04
N PHE A 65 0.31 5.28 -8.19
CA PHE A 65 0.45 6.73 -8.20
C PHE A 65 1.67 7.12 -9.04
N THR A 66 1.42 7.86 -10.10
CA THR A 66 2.44 8.27 -11.10
C THR A 66 2.90 9.70 -10.94
N GLN A 67 2.14 10.55 -10.26
CA GLN A 67 2.48 11.95 -10.06
C GLN A 67 3.21 12.11 -8.73
N ARG A 68 4.45 12.59 -8.80
CA ARG A 68 5.20 13.05 -7.64
C ARG A 68 5.07 14.57 -7.52
N GLU A 69 4.72 15.02 -6.33
CA GLU A 69 4.78 16.42 -5.94
C GLU A 69 5.58 16.55 -4.64
N ASP A 70 6.58 17.42 -4.62
CA ASP A 70 7.39 17.68 -3.43
C ASP A 70 6.75 18.84 -2.65
N LEU A 71 5.99 18.52 -1.59
CA LEU A 71 5.24 19.51 -0.78
C LEU A 71 6.10 20.27 0.24
N GLY A 72 7.40 19.97 0.32
CA GLY A 72 8.34 20.56 1.27
C GLY A 72 8.98 19.54 2.21
N ALA A 73 9.79 20.04 3.15
CA ALA A 73 10.46 19.21 4.15
C ALA A 73 9.71 19.26 5.49
N VAL A 74 9.50 18.10 6.12
CA VAL A 74 9.01 17.99 7.50
C VAL A 74 10.22 18.11 8.43
N ARG A 75 10.13 18.99 9.44
CA ARG A 75 11.17 19.21 10.47
C ARG A 75 10.56 19.05 11.85
#